data_AF-A0AA46SVV6-F1
#
_entry.id   AF-A0AA46SVV6-F1
#
_cell.length_a   1.000
_cell.length_b   1.000
_cell.length_c   1.000
_cell.angle_alpha   90.00
_cell.angle_beta   90.00
_cell.angle_gamma   90.00
#
_symmetry.space_group_name_H-M   'P 1'
#
loop_
_entity.id
_entity.type
_entity.pdbx_description
1 polymer ?
#
loop_
_entity_poly.entity_id
_entity_poly.type
_entity_poly.pdbx_seq_one_letter_code
_entity_poly.pdbx_strand_id
1 'polypeptide(L)'
;MANAVFYLFAAIAALLAVCLHRYNKRRMDALLMASFRQLSFTSDDVALCGADLQVVKKAQQFIRTTQQLSVLPDSPVVNQGDAFWYCRGPGASWFLAIPTVMSRGGELEVTWVVRPLTEQRMRAALQFDHKACRRAFGEPDAS
;
A
#
# COMPACT_ATOMS: atom_id res chain seq x y z
N MET A 1 -22.19 35.60 19.22
CA MET A 1 -22.85 34.27 19.13
C MET A 1 -22.66 33.60 17.77
N ALA A 2 -22.70 34.31 16.64
CA ALA A 2 -22.50 33.75 15.29
C ALA A 2 -21.13 33.04 15.10
N ASN A 3 -20.05 33.60 15.62
CA ASN A 3 -18.71 33.01 15.47
C ASN A 3 -18.58 31.65 16.18
N ALA A 4 -19.19 31.48 17.36
CA ALA A 4 -19.17 30.22 18.09
C ALA A 4 -19.89 29.10 17.34
N VAL A 5 -21.01 29.42 16.70
CA VAL A 5 -21.75 28.49 15.82
C VAL A 5 -20.91 28.12 14.60
N PHE A 6 -20.26 29.09 13.97
CA PHE A 6 -19.37 28.84 12.83
C PHE A 6 -18.18 27.94 13.18
N TYR A 7 -17.50 28.18 14.32
CA TYR A 7 -16.41 27.32 14.79
C TYR A 7 -16.89 25.89 15.11
N LEU A 8 -18.10 25.74 15.66
CA LEU A 8 -18.69 24.43 15.91
C LEU A 8 -18.92 23.66 14.60
N PHE A 9 -19.51 24.31 13.58
CA PHE A 9 -19.70 23.70 12.27
C PHE A 9 -18.37 23.34 11.59
N ALA A 10 -17.38 24.21 11.65
CA ALA A 10 -16.05 23.94 11.10
C ALA A 10 -15.37 22.75 11.80
N ALA A 11 -15.48 22.65 13.13
CA ALA A 11 -14.94 21.54 13.90
C ALA A 11 -15.64 20.21 13.56
N ILE A 12 -16.97 20.22 13.41
CA ILE A 12 -17.74 19.03 13.01
C ILE A 12 -17.36 18.61 11.58
N ALA A 13 -17.27 19.56 10.64
CA ALA A 13 -16.88 19.27 9.26
C ALA A 13 -15.47 18.69 9.18
N ALA A 14 -14.51 19.25 9.93
CA ALA A 14 -13.14 18.73 10.01
C ALA A 14 -13.13 17.32 10.61
N LEU A 15 -13.89 17.08 11.68
CA LEU A 15 -13.99 15.76 12.32
C LEU A 15 -14.59 14.73 11.35
N LEU A 16 -15.66 15.08 10.64
CA LEU A 16 -16.29 14.23 9.62
C LEU A 16 -15.32 13.94 8.48
N ALA A 17 -14.59 14.95 7.97
CA ALA A 17 -13.60 14.76 6.92
C ALA A 17 -12.48 13.80 7.37
N VAL A 18 -11.98 13.95 8.60
CA VAL A 18 -10.97 13.04 9.17
C VAL A 18 -11.54 11.63 9.35
N CYS A 19 -12.77 11.49 9.86
CA CYS A 19 -13.42 10.20 10.01
C CYS A 19 -13.63 9.49 8.67
N LEU A 20 -14.15 10.20 7.67
CA LEU A 20 -14.33 9.68 6.31
C LEU A 20 -13.00 9.30 5.67
N HIS A 21 -11.96 10.13 5.82
CA HIS A 21 -10.63 9.83 5.31
C HIS A 21 -10.05 8.56 5.95
N ARG A 22 -10.16 8.42 7.28
CA ARG A 22 -9.69 7.23 7.99
C ARG A 22 -10.50 5.98 7.62
N TYR A 23 -11.81 6.12 7.46
CA TYR A 23 -12.69 5.04 7.03
C TYR A 23 -12.32 4.55 5.63
N ASN A 24 -12.21 5.47 4.66
CA ASN A 24 -11.81 5.13 3.30
C ASN A 24 -10.40 4.54 3.24
N LYS A 25 -9.45 5.07 4.02
CA LYS A 25 -8.09 4.51 4.09
C LYS A 25 -8.11 3.06 4.58
N ARG A 26 -8.83 2.78 5.68
CA ARG A 26 -8.97 1.42 6.21
C ARG A 26 -9.66 0.47 5.23
N ARG A 27 -10.72 0.94 4.56
CA ARG A 27 -11.43 0.17 3.54
C ARG A 27 -10.52 -0.18 2.37
N MET A 28 -9.76 0.79 1.87
CA MET A 28 -8.81 0.59 0.77
C MET A 28 -7.67 -0.35 1.18
N ASP A 29 -7.13 -0.20 2.39
CA ASP A 29 -6.11 -1.11 2.93
C ASP A 29 -6.64 -2.55 3.02
N ALA A 30 -7.90 -2.74 3.42
CA ALA A 30 -8.53 -4.06 3.48
C ALA A 30 -8.74 -4.67 2.08
N LEU A 31 -9.21 -3.88 1.11
CA LEU A 31 -9.37 -4.31 -0.29
C LEU A 31 -8.02 -4.69 -0.93
N LEU A 32 -6.99 -3.86 -0.73
CA LEU A 32 -5.64 -4.16 -1.20
C LEU A 32 -5.11 -5.44 -0.53
N MET A 33 -5.34 -5.64 0.76
CA MET A 33 -4.89 -6.87 1.43
C MET A 33 -5.62 -8.11 0.92
N ALA A 34 -6.94 -8.00 0.67
CA ALA A 34 -7.73 -9.10 0.13
C ALA A 34 -7.29 -9.47 -1.29
N SER A 35 -7.13 -8.48 -2.18
CA SER A 35 -6.65 -8.69 -3.55
C SER A 35 -5.23 -9.24 -3.59
N PHE A 36 -4.33 -8.74 -2.72
CA PHE A 36 -2.97 -9.26 -2.62
C PHE A 36 -2.94 -10.73 -2.21
N ARG A 37 -3.76 -11.15 -1.24
CA ARG A 37 -3.80 -12.55 -0.79
C ARG A 37 -4.29 -13.52 -1.87
N GLN A 38 -5.18 -13.04 -2.75
CA GLN A 38 -5.71 -13.82 -3.86
C GLN A 38 -4.78 -13.85 -5.07
N LEU A 39 -3.73 -13.03 -5.07
CA LEU A 39 -2.75 -13.00 -6.15
C LEU A 39 -2.00 -14.33 -6.20
N SER A 40 -1.94 -14.93 -7.38
CA SER A 40 -1.05 -16.05 -7.68
C SER A 40 -0.08 -15.62 -8.77
N PHE A 41 1.21 -15.91 -8.57
CA PHE A 41 2.26 -15.60 -9.53
C PHE A 41 3.31 -16.72 -9.52
N THR A 42 4.05 -16.87 -10.62
CA THR A 42 5.14 -17.86 -10.70
C THR A 42 6.47 -17.13 -10.53
N SER A 43 7.34 -17.65 -9.67
CA SER A 43 8.72 -17.17 -9.50
C SER A 43 9.64 -18.37 -9.46
N ASP A 44 10.69 -18.36 -10.28
CA ASP A 44 11.70 -19.44 -10.37
C ASP A 44 11.06 -20.83 -10.50
N ASP A 45 10.09 -20.97 -11.41
CA ASP A 45 9.27 -22.17 -11.66
C ASP A 45 8.41 -22.67 -10.47
N VAL A 46 8.36 -21.91 -9.38
CA VAL A 46 7.49 -22.17 -8.23
C VAL A 46 6.26 -21.25 -8.29
N ALA A 47 5.07 -21.85 -8.27
CA ALA A 47 3.83 -21.11 -8.09
C ALA A 47 3.73 -20.63 -6.63
N LEU A 48 3.70 -19.32 -6.45
CA LEU A 48 3.54 -18.66 -5.16
C LEU A 48 2.24 -17.87 -5.12
N CYS A 49 1.61 -17.82 -3.95
CA CYS A 49 0.48 -16.94 -3.71
C CYS A 49 0.89 -15.78 -2.80
N GLY A 50 0.21 -14.64 -2.92
CA GLY A 50 0.40 -13.53 -2.00
C GLY A 50 0.04 -13.88 -0.54
N ALA A 51 -0.74 -14.95 -0.33
CA ALA A 51 -0.97 -15.53 0.99
C ALA A 51 0.29 -16.18 1.61
N ASP A 52 1.21 -16.68 0.78
CA ASP A 52 2.49 -17.27 1.20
C ASP A 52 3.56 -16.19 1.46
N LEU A 53 3.27 -14.95 1.05
CA LEU A 53 4.15 -13.81 1.22
C LEU A 53 3.87 -13.08 2.54
N GLN A 54 4.91 -12.92 3.35
CA GLN A 54 4.86 -12.05 4.52
C GLN A 54 5.15 -10.61 4.12
N VAL A 55 4.16 -9.73 4.23
CA VAL A 55 4.36 -8.29 4.02
C VAL A 55 5.14 -7.69 5.19
N VAL A 56 6.38 -7.31 4.93
CA VAL A 56 7.32 -6.77 5.92
C VAL A 56 7.11 -5.28 6.10
N LYS A 57 6.99 -4.54 4.99
CA LYS A 57 6.84 -3.09 4.97
C LYS A 57 5.94 -2.66 3.83
N LYS A 58 5.04 -1.72 4.11
CA LYS A 58 4.28 -0.99 3.11
C LYS A 58 4.85 0.42 3.06
N ALA A 59 5.63 0.72 2.03
CA ALA A 59 6.17 2.05 1.82
C ALA A 59 5.19 2.82 0.93
N GLN A 60 4.50 3.79 1.51
CA GLN A 60 3.82 4.81 0.71
C GLN A 60 4.90 5.76 0.20
N GLN A 61 5.36 5.59 -1.04
CA GLN A 61 5.92 6.73 -1.73
C GLN A 61 4.76 7.72 -1.84
N PHE A 62 4.93 8.95 -1.39
CA PHE A 62 4.10 10.00 -1.95
C PHE A 62 4.80 10.30 -3.26
N ILE A 63 4.44 9.61 -4.35
CA ILE A 63 4.80 10.18 -5.63
C ILE A 63 3.98 11.45 -5.66
N ARG A 64 4.68 12.58 -5.60
CA ARG A 64 4.10 13.90 -5.81
C ARG A 64 3.76 14.02 -7.30
N THR A 65 3.14 13.00 -7.88
CA THR A 65 2.42 13.10 -9.14
C THR A 65 1.37 14.12 -8.80
N THR A 66 1.58 15.32 -9.34
CA THR A 66 0.55 16.33 -9.55
C THR A 66 -0.78 15.62 -9.61
N GLN A 67 -1.55 15.66 -8.51
CA GLN A 67 -2.95 15.31 -8.53
C GLN A 67 -3.56 16.31 -9.49
N GLN A 68 -3.49 16.02 -10.79
CA GLN A 68 -4.46 16.53 -11.72
C GLN A 68 -5.75 15.93 -11.22
N LEU A 69 -6.41 16.70 -10.37
CA LEU A 69 -7.84 16.65 -10.17
C LEU A 69 -8.42 16.81 -11.58
N SER A 70 -8.50 15.72 -12.34
CA SER A 70 -9.32 15.69 -13.54
C SER A 70 -10.75 15.77 -13.03
N VAL A 71 -11.30 16.98 -13.08
CA VAL A 71 -12.73 17.29 -12.86
C VAL A 71 -13.61 16.68 -13.96
N LEU A 72 -13.04 15.83 -14.84
CA LEU A 72 -13.72 15.14 -15.92
C LEU A 72 -14.15 13.74 -15.47
N PRO A 73 -15.45 13.40 -15.55
CA PRO A 73 -16.02 12.16 -15.01
C PRO A 73 -15.51 10.86 -15.68
N ASP A 74 -14.83 10.94 -16.84
CA ASP A 74 -14.47 9.77 -17.66
C ASP A 74 -12.97 9.51 -17.81
N SER A 75 -12.10 10.23 -17.07
CA SER A 75 -10.67 9.91 -17.11
C SER A 75 -10.37 8.76 -16.14
N PRO A 76 -9.75 7.64 -16.57
CA PRO A 76 -9.36 6.58 -15.66
C PRO A 76 -8.35 7.17 -14.68
N VAL A 77 -8.79 7.44 -13.46
CA VAL A 77 -7.90 7.86 -12.37
C VAL A 77 -7.04 6.65 -12.05
N VAL A 78 -5.87 6.57 -12.68
CA VAL A 78 -4.81 5.67 -12.29
C VAL A 78 -4.25 6.23 -10.99
N ASN A 79 -4.90 5.88 -9.89
CA ASN A 79 -4.24 5.93 -8.61
C ASN A 79 -3.28 4.75 -8.65
N GLN A 80 -2.07 4.98 -9.18
CA GLN A 80 -0.95 4.14 -8.77
C GLN A 80 -1.03 4.16 -7.25
N GLY A 81 -1.36 3.01 -6.67
CA GLY A 81 -1.27 2.90 -5.24
C GLY A 81 0.21 3.06 -5.01
N ASP A 82 0.65 4.25 -4.63
CA ASP A 82 2.07 4.55 -4.41
C ASP A 82 2.60 3.76 -3.17
N ALA A 83 1.99 2.62 -2.85
CA ALA A 83 2.30 1.73 -1.77
C ALA A 83 3.13 0.57 -2.32
N PHE A 84 4.44 0.66 -2.21
CA PHE A 84 5.37 -0.44 -2.45
C PHE A 84 5.32 -1.41 -1.28
N TRP A 85 4.98 -2.68 -1.53
CA TRP A 85 4.92 -3.71 -0.51
C TRP A 85 6.16 -4.58 -0.60
N TYR A 86 7.04 -4.43 0.38
CA TYR A 86 8.21 -5.28 0.55
C TYR A 86 7.79 -6.56 1.25
N CYS A 87 7.95 -7.68 0.55
CA CYS A 87 7.46 -8.98 0.95
C CYS A 87 8.63 -9.97 1.10
N ARG A 88 8.48 -10.88 2.05
CA ARG A 88 9.36 -12.04 2.23
C ARG A 88 8.57 -13.29 1.84
N GLY A 89 9.09 -14.08 0.92
CA GLY A 89 8.51 -15.37 0.57
C GLY A 89 9.07 -16.52 1.41
N PRO A 90 8.64 -17.76 1.12
CA PRO A 90 9.23 -18.94 1.74
C PRO A 90 10.74 -19.01 1.44
N GLY A 91 11.53 -19.31 2.46
CA GLY A 91 12.99 -19.34 2.38
C GLY A 91 13.65 -17.96 2.35
N ALA A 92 14.79 -17.87 1.67
CA ALA A 92 15.56 -16.64 1.47
C ALA A 92 15.16 -15.96 0.15
N SER A 93 13.86 -15.70 -0.01
CA SER A 93 13.29 -15.05 -1.19
C SER A 93 12.60 -13.73 -0.78
N TRP A 94 12.87 -12.66 -1.54
CA TRP A 94 12.30 -11.35 -1.29
C TRP A 94 11.64 -10.82 -2.55
N PHE A 95 10.52 -10.13 -2.36
CA PHE A 95 9.68 -9.66 -3.43
C PHE A 95 9.23 -8.23 -3.20
N LEU A 96 9.08 -7.48 -4.28
CA LEU A 96 8.47 -6.17 -4.30
C LEU A 96 7.12 -6.29 -5.02
N ALA A 97 6.04 -6.04 -4.30
CA ALA A 97 4.69 -6.00 -4.84
C ALA A 97 4.23 -4.55 -5.01
N ILE A 98 3.78 -4.22 -6.22
CA ILE A 98 3.34 -2.89 -6.62
C ILE A 98 1.87 -2.98 -7.04
N PRO A 99 0.94 -2.35 -6.31
CA PRO A 99 -0.46 -2.29 -6.69
C PRO A 99 -0.72 -1.14 -7.66
N THR A 100 -1.36 -1.45 -8.78
CA THR A 100 -1.95 -0.49 -9.71
C THR A 100 -3.46 -0.53 -9.51
N VAL A 101 -4.04 0.56 -9.03
CA VAL A 101 -5.49 0.68 -8.85
C VAL A 101 -6.06 1.46 -10.03
N MET A 102 -7.00 0.86 -10.74
CA MET A 102 -7.72 1.50 -11.83
C MET A 102 -9.20 1.58 -11.46
N SER A 103 -9.81 2.76 -11.68
CA SER A 103 -11.26 2.92 -11.57
C SER A 103 -11.86 2.79 -12.95
N ARG A 104 -12.67 1.74 -13.19
CA ARG A 104 -13.39 1.52 -14.45
C ARG A 104 -14.89 1.43 -14.17
N GLY A 105 -15.65 2.42 -14.63
CA GLY A 105 -17.13 2.41 -14.51
C GLY A 105 -17.66 2.41 -13.08
N GLY A 106 -16.89 2.92 -12.10
CA GLY A 106 -17.25 2.90 -10.68
C GLY A 106 -16.79 1.67 -9.91
N GLU A 107 -16.27 0.65 -10.59
CA GLU A 107 -15.57 -0.47 -9.96
C GLU A 107 -14.07 -0.21 -9.84
N LEU A 108 -13.50 -0.59 -8.71
CA LEU A 108 -12.07 -0.51 -8.42
C LEU A 108 -11.42 -1.84 -8.81
N GLU A 109 -10.66 -1.83 -9.90
CA GLU A 109 -9.83 -2.96 -10.32
C GLU A 109 -8.42 -2.78 -9.76
N VAL A 110 -7.88 -3.82 -9.13
CA VAL A 110 -6.53 -3.80 -8.54
C VAL A 110 -5.67 -4.84 -9.24
N THR A 111 -4.66 -4.36 -9.95
CA THR A 111 -3.66 -5.20 -10.62
C THR A 111 -2.36 -5.16 -9.86
N TRP A 112 -1.73 -6.31 -9.66
CA TRP A 112 -0.47 -6.41 -8.93
C TRP A 112 0.68 -6.75 -9.86
N VAL A 113 1.80 -6.05 -9.69
CA VAL A 113 3.08 -6.44 -10.28
C VAL A 113 4.01 -6.87 -9.16
N VAL A 114 4.40 -8.14 -9.17
CA VAL A 114 5.37 -8.69 -8.22
C VAL A 114 6.70 -8.88 -8.93
N ARG A 115 7.78 -8.37 -8.34
CA ARG A 115 9.13 -8.52 -8.86
C ARG A 115 10.03 -9.17 -7.83
N PRO A 116 10.85 -10.16 -8.22
CA PRO A 116 11.87 -10.70 -7.33
C PRO A 116 12.89 -9.60 -7.00
N LEU A 117 13.40 -9.64 -5.78
CA LEU A 117 14.33 -8.67 -5.24
C LEU A 117 15.46 -9.41 -4.53
N THR A 118 16.70 -8.93 -4.72
CA THR A 118 17.86 -9.51 -4.04
C THR A 118 17.89 -9.09 -2.56
N GLU A 119 18.52 -9.91 -1.72
CA GLU A 119 18.74 -9.60 -0.30
C GLU A 119 19.31 -8.19 -0.10
N GLN A 120 20.36 -7.84 -0.85
CA GLN A 120 21.05 -6.56 -0.74
C GLN A 120 20.10 -5.38 -0.99
N ARG A 121 19.22 -5.49 -1.99
CA ARG A 121 18.22 -4.45 -2.28
C ARG A 121 17.16 -4.38 -1.18
N MET A 122 16.78 -5.52 -0.59
CA MET A 122 15.82 -5.56 0.50
C MET A 122 16.41 -4.92 1.75
N ARG A 123 17.66 -5.24 2.09
CA ARG A 123 18.38 -4.60 3.21
C ARG A 123 18.49 -3.09 3.02
N ALA A 124 18.86 -2.63 1.83
CA ALA A 124 18.93 -1.20 1.52
C ALA A 124 17.57 -0.49 1.69
N ALA A 125 16.47 -1.11 1.22
CA ALA A 125 15.13 -0.54 1.36
C ALA A 125 14.62 -0.50 2.82
N LEU A 126 15.15 -1.37 3.68
CA LEU A 126 14.76 -1.53 5.08
C LEU A 126 15.78 -0.97 6.08
N GLN A 127 16.89 -0.40 5.61
CA GLN A 127 18.02 0.02 6.47
C GLN A 127 17.61 1.00 7.59
N PHE A 128 16.59 1.82 7.35
CA PHE A 128 16.06 2.79 8.32
C PHE A 128 14.84 2.28 9.10
N ASP A 129 14.41 1.04 8.86
CA ASP A 129 13.25 0.43 9.50
C ASP A 129 13.67 -0.89 10.18
N HIS A 130 14.25 -0.77 11.36
CA HIS A 130 14.74 -1.91 12.15
C HIS A 130 13.66 -2.97 12.41
N LYS A 131 12.39 -2.57 12.56
CA LYS A 131 11.27 -3.51 12.75
C LYS A 131 10.96 -4.29 11.48
N ALA A 132 11.03 -3.65 10.33
CA ALA A 132 10.89 -4.34 9.05
C ALA A 132 12.11 -5.22 8.77
N CYS A 133 13.32 -4.74 9.03
CA CYS A 133 14.55 -5.52 8.85
C CYS A 133 14.51 -6.83 9.66
N ARG A 134 14.14 -6.77 10.95
CA ARG A 134 13.95 -7.98 11.78
C ARG A 134 12.89 -8.93 11.24
N ARG A 135 11.78 -8.41 10.69
CA ARG A 135 10.74 -9.24 10.08
C ARG A 135 11.18 -9.89 8.76
N ALA A 136 12.02 -9.22 7.97
CA ALA A 136 12.52 -9.73 6.69
C ALA A 136 13.65 -10.76 6.82
N PHE A 137 14.57 -10.57 7.78
CA PHE A 137 15.78 -11.39 7.88
C PHE A 137 15.86 -12.23 9.16
N GLY A 138 15.00 -11.98 10.16
CA GLY A 138 15.02 -12.72 11.42
C GLY A 138 16.26 -12.46 12.28
N GLU A 139 17.04 -11.41 11.99
CA GLU A 139 18.30 -11.14 12.67
C GLU A 139 18.05 -10.90 14.18
N PRO A 140 18.66 -11.69 15.08
CA PRO A 140 18.74 -11.33 16.49
C PRO A 140 19.62 -10.10 16.62
N ASP A 141 19.29 -9.22 17.57
CA ASP A 141 20.06 -8.03 17.88
C ASP A 141 21.56 -8.41 18.00
N ALA A 142 22.39 -7.87 17.10
CA ALA A 142 23.83 -7.95 17.25
C ALA A 142 24.18 -7.18 18.53
N SER A 143 24.71 -7.92 19.51
CA SER A 143 25.20 -7.43 20.80
C SER A 143 26.39 -6.49 20.64
#